data_AF-A0A3M1NJ35-F1
#
_entry.id   AF-A0A3M1NJ35-F1
#
_cell.length_a   1.000
_cell.length_b   1.000
_cell.length_c   1.000
_cell.angle_alpha   90.00
_cell.angle_beta   90.00
_cell.angle_gamma   90.00
#
_symmetry.space_group_name_H-M   'P 1'
#
loop_
_entity.id
_entity.type
_entity.pdbx_description
1 polymer ?
#
loop_
_entity_poly.entity_id
_entity_poly.type
_entity_poly.pdbx_seq_one_letter_code
_entity_poly.pdbx_strand_id
1 'polypeptide(L)'
;MPCHCDPDCDPAPAPLSCSVTNGACEPPYEQVLLTMSSEFNAHAATDGSYSWKLCCTAGGNVLSVGSGADPGADVVQLSSTTNAHVSVDGTYSNHVKLGVDQGSVQCTTSFGSACDPVVEGDCVFSFSSQNNAHIGACSGTGSYNNYVCCKIVGGPA
;
A
#
# COMPACT_ATOMS: atom_id res chain seq x y z
N MET A 1 0.52 6.03 -33.55
CA MET A 1 -0.31 7.19 -33.94
C MET A 1 -0.48 8.03 -32.70
N PRO A 2 0.01 9.28 -32.66
CA PRO A 2 -0.14 10.15 -31.51
C PRO A 2 -1.59 10.64 -31.44
N CYS A 3 -2.21 10.56 -30.27
CA CYS A 3 -3.57 11.04 -30.07
C CYS A 3 -3.62 12.55 -30.34
N HIS A 4 -4.48 12.92 -31.28
CA HIS A 4 -4.84 14.27 -31.63
C HIS A 4 -5.60 14.89 -30.44
N CYS A 5 -5.26 16.13 -30.12
CA CYS A 5 -5.72 16.89 -28.97
C CYS A 5 -7.26 17.03 -28.94
N ASP A 6 -7.94 16.17 -28.19
CA ASP A 6 -9.28 16.44 -27.68
C ASP A 6 -9.12 17.10 -26.29
N PRO A 7 -9.72 18.28 -26.00
CA PRO A 7 -9.68 18.89 -24.66
C PRO A 7 -10.34 18.03 -23.56
N ASP A 8 -10.98 16.91 -23.93
CA ASP A 8 -11.59 15.94 -23.02
C ASP A 8 -10.72 14.68 -22.79
N CYS A 9 -9.43 14.71 -23.14
CA CYS A 9 -8.47 13.74 -22.60
C CYS A 9 -8.22 14.08 -21.14
N ASP A 10 -9.16 13.68 -20.29
CA ASP A 10 -8.94 13.62 -18.85
C ASP A 10 -7.63 12.84 -18.60
N PRO A 11 -6.70 13.41 -17.81
CA PRO A 11 -5.40 12.80 -17.58
C PRO A 11 -5.61 11.54 -16.75
N ALA A 12 -5.25 10.39 -17.34
CA ALA A 12 -5.33 9.06 -16.73
C ALA A 12 -5.12 9.13 -15.21
N PRO A 13 -6.02 8.56 -14.39
CA PRO A 13 -6.01 8.73 -12.95
C PRO A 13 -4.63 8.35 -12.44
N ALA A 14 -4.01 9.27 -11.72
CA ALA A 14 -2.65 9.07 -11.28
C ALA A 14 -2.60 7.82 -10.38
N PRO A 15 -1.57 6.98 -10.55
CA PRO A 15 -1.54 5.67 -9.93
C PRO A 15 -1.54 5.76 -8.40
N LEU A 16 -1.95 4.66 -7.76
CA LEU A 16 -1.71 4.48 -6.34
C LEU A 16 -0.19 4.42 -6.15
N SER A 17 0.39 5.29 -5.34
CA SER A 17 1.81 5.30 -5.04
C SER A 17 2.01 5.26 -3.53
N CYS A 18 2.94 4.45 -3.05
CA CYS A 18 3.26 4.33 -1.64
C CYS A 18 4.77 4.45 -1.40
N SER A 19 5.15 5.08 -0.28
CA SER A 19 6.54 5.25 0.11
C SER A 19 6.71 5.14 1.63
N VAL A 20 7.91 4.73 2.04
CA VAL A 20 8.30 4.68 3.46
C VAL A 20 9.09 5.94 3.79
N THR A 21 8.67 6.64 4.83
CA THR A 21 9.32 7.89 5.28
C THR A 21 9.54 7.88 6.79
N ASN A 22 10.63 8.53 7.25
CA ASN A 22 10.87 8.78 8.67
C ASN A 22 10.36 10.18 9.04
N GLY A 23 9.03 10.32 9.03
CA GLY A 23 8.38 11.61 9.15
C GLY A 23 6.86 11.48 9.08
N ALA A 24 6.17 12.60 8.95
CA ALA A 24 4.73 12.57 8.68
C ALA A 24 4.48 12.29 7.20
N CYS A 25 3.37 11.63 6.89
CA CYS A 25 2.77 11.72 5.56
C CYS A 25 2.22 13.14 5.37
N GLU A 26 2.06 13.60 4.13
CA GLU A 26 1.57 14.94 3.80
C GLU A 26 0.05 14.96 3.51
N PRO A 27 -0.81 15.33 4.47
CA PRO A 27 -2.24 15.40 4.23
C PRO A 27 -2.58 16.64 3.37
N PRO A 28 -3.72 16.65 2.65
CA PRO A 28 -4.76 15.62 2.64
C PRO A 28 -4.50 14.46 1.67
N TYR A 29 -3.44 14.55 0.85
CA TYR A 29 -3.23 13.69 -0.31
C TYR A 29 -2.57 12.36 0.06
N GLU A 30 -1.73 12.36 1.10
CA GLU A 30 -1.15 11.13 1.64
C GLU A 30 -1.91 10.62 2.87
N GLN A 31 -2.10 9.32 2.94
CA GLN A 31 -2.65 8.62 4.11
C GLN A 31 -1.62 7.66 4.69
N VAL A 32 -1.55 7.62 6.02
CA VAL A 32 -0.74 6.63 6.74
C VAL A 32 -1.45 5.28 6.66
N LEU A 33 -0.93 4.35 5.87
CA LEU A 33 -1.43 2.98 5.82
C LEU A 33 -0.97 2.18 7.05
N LEU A 34 0.31 2.29 7.38
CA LEU A 34 0.95 1.63 8.51
C LEU A 34 2.03 2.53 9.11
N THR A 35 2.37 2.25 10.37
CA THR A 35 3.60 2.72 11.00
C THR A 35 4.56 1.56 11.21
N MET A 36 5.86 1.82 11.12
CA MET A 36 6.90 0.82 11.05
C MET A 36 8.02 1.13 12.06
N SER A 37 8.50 0.12 12.78
CA SER A 37 9.59 0.30 13.75
C SER A 37 10.94 0.71 13.13
N SER A 38 11.13 0.45 11.85
CA SER A 38 12.31 0.78 11.04
C SER A 38 11.94 0.86 9.56
N GLU A 39 12.86 1.31 8.69
CA GLU A 39 12.63 1.30 7.23
C GLU A 39 12.59 -0.12 6.63
N PHE A 40 13.39 -1.03 7.19
CA PHE A 40 13.51 -2.43 6.80
C PHE A 40 13.43 -3.33 8.03
N ASN A 41 13.02 -4.59 7.86
CA ASN A 41 12.90 -5.56 8.96
C ASN A 41 12.04 -5.05 10.12
N ALA A 42 10.93 -4.39 9.78
CA ALA A 42 10.08 -3.70 10.72
C ALA A 42 8.91 -4.57 11.19
N HIS A 43 8.59 -4.45 12.47
CA HIS A 43 7.23 -4.66 12.96
C HIS A 43 6.33 -3.49 12.53
N ALA A 44 5.06 -3.81 12.27
CA ALA A 44 4.04 -2.86 11.83
C ALA A 44 3.06 -2.51 12.96
N ALA A 45 2.40 -1.36 12.83
CA ALA A 45 1.31 -0.94 13.71
C ALA A 45 0.34 0.02 13.00
N THR A 46 -0.94 -0.01 13.39
CA THR A 46 -1.99 0.90 12.88
C THR A 46 -2.26 2.10 13.81
N ASP A 47 -1.74 2.09 15.04
CA ASP A 47 -2.06 3.06 16.08
C ASP A 47 -1.19 4.33 16.08
N GLY A 48 -0.24 4.45 15.14
CA GLY A 48 0.65 5.60 15.08
C GLY A 48 1.99 5.44 15.83
N SER A 49 2.24 4.32 16.51
CA SER A 49 3.30 4.16 17.52
C SER A 49 4.74 4.33 17.06
N TYR A 50 5.05 4.19 15.77
CA TYR A 50 6.42 4.28 15.27
C TYR A 50 6.73 5.52 14.43
N SER A 51 8.00 5.92 14.35
CA SER A 51 8.43 7.11 13.60
C SER A 51 8.42 6.91 12.08
N TRP A 52 8.68 5.69 11.60
CA TRP A 52 8.55 5.41 10.17
C TRP A 52 7.10 5.19 9.81
N LYS A 53 6.69 5.74 8.67
CA LYS A 53 5.34 5.67 8.14
C LYS A 53 5.39 5.11 6.73
N LEU A 54 4.42 4.27 6.42
CA LEU A 54 4.09 3.87 5.08
C LEU A 54 2.96 4.77 4.59
N CYS A 55 3.32 5.75 3.77
CA CYS A 55 2.43 6.76 3.23
C CYS A 55 1.98 6.35 1.84
N CYS A 56 0.68 6.41 1.58
CA CYS A 56 0.12 6.13 0.26
C CYS A 56 -0.67 7.33 -0.25
N THR A 57 -0.64 7.52 -1.57
CA THR A 57 -1.42 8.50 -2.33
C THR A 57 -2.16 7.82 -3.45
N ALA A 58 -3.34 8.30 -3.80
CA ALA A 58 -4.08 7.88 -4.99
C ALA A 58 -4.31 9.12 -5.84
N GLY A 59 -3.44 9.41 -6.80
CA GLY A 59 -3.45 10.72 -7.43
C GLY A 59 -4.81 11.10 -8.02
N GLY A 60 -5.33 12.27 -7.60
CA GLY A 60 -6.67 12.76 -7.94
C GLY A 60 -7.83 12.18 -7.10
N ASN A 61 -7.58 11.15 -6.29
CA ASN A 61 -8.55 10.48 -5.43
C ASN A 61 -8.25 10.72 -3.95
N VAL A 62 -9.27 10.58 -3.11
CA VAL A 62 -9.13 10.59 -1.65
C VAL A 62 -8.99 9.15 -1.16
N LEU A 63 -7.85 8.84 -0.54
CA LEU A 63 -7.63 7.55 0.09
C LEU A 63 -8.37 7.45 1.43
N SER A 64 -8.85 6.25 1.73
CA SER A 64 -9.31 5.86 3.06
C SER A 64 -8.54 4.64 3.56
N VAL A 65 -8.07 4.70 4.80
CA VAL A 65 -7.45 3.56 5.48
C VAL A 65 -8.41 3.07 6.56
N GLY A 66 -8.67 1.77 6.54
CA GLY A 66 -9.66 1.13 7.40
C GLY A 66 -9.18 -0.18 8.00
N SER A 67 -10.06 -0.84 8.74
CA SER A 67 -9.82 -2.12 9.39
C SER A 67 -11.02 -3.07 9.30
N GLY A 68 -10.77 -4.37 9.40
CA GLY A 68 -11.81 -5.38 9.58
C GLY A 68 -12.92 -5.34 8.51
N ALA A 69 -14.13 -4.93 8.90
CA ALA A 69 -15.31 -4.88 8.04
C ALA A 69 -15.40 -3.62 7.15
N ASP A 70 -14.45 -2.70 7.26
CA ASP A 70 -14.43 -1.47 6.46
C ASP A 70 -14.40 -1.80 4.95
N PRO A 71 -14.99 -0.93 4.12
CA PRO A 71 -14.90 -1.07 2.66
C PRO A 71 -13.46 -0.85 2.21
N GLY A 72 -13.04 -1.56 1.16
CA GLY A 72 -11.69 -1.45 0.59
C GLY A 72 -11.04 -2.80 0.33
N ALA A 73 -9.86 -2.77 -0.30
CA ALA A 73 -9.04 -3.95 -0.50
C ALA A 73 -8.29 -4.30 0.79
N ASP A 74 -8.27 -5.59 1.12
CA ASP A 74 -7.35 -6.11 2.13
C ASP A 74 -5.91 -6.01 1.61
N VAL A 75 -5.12 -5.15 2.25
CA VAL A 75 -3.71 -4.97 1.88
C VAL A 75 -2.85 -5.97 2.64
N VAL A 76 -3.11 -6.11 3.94
CA VAL A 76 -2.34 -6.98 4.84
C VAL A 76 -3.12 -7.27 6.12
N GLN A 77 -2.75 -8.31 6.84
CA GLN A 77 -3.26 -8.58 8.19
C GLN A 77 -2.13 -8.57 9.22
N LEU A 78 -2.44 -8.13 10.44
CA LEU A 78 -1.49 -7.97 11.52
C LEU A 78 -1.77 -8.92 12.68
N SER A 79 -0.73 -9.47 13.31
CA SER A 79 -0.86 -10.32 14.50
C SER A 79 -1.48 -9.58 15.70
N SER A 80 -1.33 -8.25 15.72
CA SER A 80 -1.81 -7.31 16.75
C SER A 80 -1.94 -5.91 16.12
N THR A 81 -2.52 -4.93 16.80
CA THR A 81 -2.57 -3.53 16.29
C THR A 81 -1.26 -2.77 16.47
N THR A 82 -0.36 -3.29 17.31
CA THR A 82 0.97 -2.73 17.62
C THR A 82 2.01 -3.83 17.65
N ASN A 83 3.28 -3.48 17.36
CA ASN A 83 4.40 -4.42 17.40
C ASN A 83 4.10 -5.74 16.67
N ALA A 84 3.46 -5.64 15.51
CA ALA A 84 2.88 -6.78 14.84
C ALA A 84 3.80 -7.33 13.75
N HIS A 85 3.76 -8.65 13.62
CA HIS A 85 4.14 -9.30 12.37
C HIS A 85 2.97 -9.23 11.40
N VAL A 86 3.28 -9.34 10.11
CA VAL A 86 2.29 -9.32 9.04
C VAL A 86 2.02 -10.71 8.47
N SER A 87 0.81 -10.89 7.95
CA SER A 87 0.39 -12.02 7.14
C SER A 87 -0.32 -11.51 5.88
N VAL A 88 -0.06 -12.17 4.76
CA VAL A 88 -0.75 -11.99 3.47
C VAL A 88 -1.51 -13.25 3.04
N ASP A 89 -1.59 -14.26 3.90
CA ASP A 89 -2.20 -15.57 3.63
C ASP A 89 -3.57 -15.78 4.30
N GLY A 90 -4.08 -14.81 5.05
CA GLY A 90 -5.37 -14.96 5.74
C GLY A 90 -5.27 -15.39 7.20
N THR A 91 -4.06 -15.54 7.77
CA THR A 91 -3.90 -16.11 9.11
C THR A 91 -4.32 -15.17 10.24
N TYR A 92 -4.24 -13.84 10.07
CA TYR A 92 -4.46 -12.90 11.16
C TYR A 92 -5.78 -12.14 11.04
N SER A 93 -6.43 -11.84 12.18
CA SER A 93 -7.75 -11.20 12.19
C SER A 93 -7.72 -9.66 12.12
N ASN A 94 -6.56 -9.02 12.28
CA ASN A 94 -6.46 -7.56 12.22
C ASN A 94 -6.16 -7.11 10.79
N HIS A 95 -7.21 -6.99 9.99
CA HIS A 95 -7.12 -6.55 8.60
C HIS A 95 -6.79 -5.06 8.50
N VAL A 96 -5.91 -4.69 7.58
CA VAL A 96 -5.62 -3.32 7.18
C VAL A 96 -6.11 -3.14 5.75
N LYS A 97 -7.02 -2.17 5.60
CA LYS A 97 -7.74 -1.95 4.34
C LYS A 97 -7.42 -0.61 3.73
N LEU A 98 -7.42 -0.59 2.40
CA LEU A 98 -7.21 0.62 1.60
C LEU A 98 -8.36 0.79 0.62
N GLY A 99 -8.99 1.96 0.66
CA GLY A 99 -10.06 2.37 -0.23
C GLY A 99 -9.73 3.68 -0.95
N VAL A 100 -10.51 3.96 -1.99
CA VAL A 100 -10.54 5.23 -2.72
C VAL A 100 -11.98 5.72 -2.80
N ASP A 101 -12.18 7.02 -2.89
CA ASP A 101 -13.49 7.64 -3.09
C ASP A 101 -14.09 7.35 -4.47
N GLN A 102 -13.24 7.17 -5.50
CA GLN A 102 -13.69 6.83 -6.85
C GLN A 102 -12.92 5.62 -7.42
N GLY A 103 -13.67 4.61 -7.88
CA GLY A 103 -13.13 3.33 -8.33
C GLY A 103 -12.97 2.31 -7.19
N SER A 104 -11.96 1.45 -7.31
CA SER A 104 -11.61 0.46 -6.28
C SER A 104 -10.12 0.19 -6.26
N VAL A 105 -9.59 -0.12 -5.09
CA VAL A 105 -8.21 -0.62 -4.96
C VAL A 105 -8.23 -2.13 -5.21
N GLN A 106 -7.23 -2.63 -5.93
CA GLN A 106 -6.93 -4.05 -6.06
C GLN A 106 -5.51 -4.30 -5.61
N CYS A 107 -5.31 -5.30 -4.76
CA CYS A 107 -4.00 -5.68 -4.25
C CYS A 107 -3.69 -7.14 -4.56
N THR A 108 -2.45 -7.43 -4.91
CA THR A 108 -1.92 -8.77 -5.14
C THR A 108 -0.59 -8.94 -4.40
N THR A 109 -0.15 -10.19 -4.25
CA THR A 109 1.18 -10.52 -3.73
C THR A 109 2.06 -11.03 -4.86
N SER A 110 3.28 -10.50 -4.94
CA SER A 110 4.31 -10.97 -5.88
C SER A 110 5.43 -11.65 -5.09
N PHE A 111 5.84 -12.85 -5.51
CA PHE A 111 6.81 -13.69 -4.81
C PHE A 111 8.05 -13.91 -5.67
N GLY A 112 9.21 -13.43 -5.22
CA GLY A 112 10.49 -13.59 -5.92
C GLY A 112 10.71 -12.60 -7.07
N SER A 113 9.75 -11.71 -7.34
CA SER A 113 9.81 -10.67 -8.37
C SER A 113 9.22 -9.38 -7.84
N ALA A 114 9.77 -8.24 -8.28
CA ALA A 114 9.18 -6.93 -8.02
C ALA A 114 7.81 -6.81 -8.70
N CYS A 115 6.98 -5.88 -8.22
CA CYS A 115 5.67 -5.59 -8.79
C CYS A 115 5.78 -5.19 -10.27
N ASP A 116 4.93 -5.76 -11.11
CA ASP A 116 4.71 -5.25 -12.47
C ASP A 116 3.75 -4.05 -12.40
N PRO A 117 4.19 -2.81 -12.69
CA PRO A 117 3.35 -1.63 -12.55
C PRO A 117 2.14 -1.61 -13.51
N VAL A 118 2.19 -2.38 -14.61
CA VAL A 118 1.08 -2.49 -15.57
C VAL A 118 0.05 -3.52 -15.11
N VAL A 119 0.51 -4.65 -14.57
CA VAL A 119 -0.36 -5.79 -14.23
C VAL A 119 -0.81 -5.73 -12.77
N GLU A 120 0.11 -5.53 -11.84
CA GLU A 120 -0.08 -5.65 -10.40
C GLU A 120 -0.21 -4.28 -9.72
N GLY A 121 0.36 -3.25 -10.33
CA GLY A 121 0.39 -1.90 -9.79
C GLY A 121 1.69 -1.58 -9.07
N ASP A 122 1.67 -0.50 -8.29
CA ASP A 122 2.84 -0.07 -7.57
C ASP A 122 3.03 -0.88 -6.29
N CYS A 123 4.31 -1.02 -5.91
CA CYS A 123 4.65 -1.68 -4.67
C CYS A 123 4.22 -0.83 -3.46
N VAL A 124 3.51 -1.47 -2.54
CA VAL A 124 3.13 -0.89 -1.26
C VAL A 124 4.23 -1.12 -0.23
N PHE A 125 4.65 -2.36 -0.02
CA PHE A 125 5.78 -2.73 0.83
C PHE A 125 6.35 -4.10 0.43
N SER A 126 7.59 -4.37 0.86
CA SER A 126 8.20 -5.71 0.76
C SER A 126 8.06 -6.49 2.07
N PHE A 127 8.03 -7.82 2.01
CA PHE A 127 7.85 -8.68 3.19
C PHE A 127 8.68 -9.98 3.14
N SER A 128 9.08 -10.46 4.32
CA SER A 128 10.01 -11.61 4.47
C SER A 128 9.40 -12.98 4.18
N SER A 129 8.13 -13.21 4.51
CA SER A 129 7.40 -14.48 4.34
C SER A 129 5.89 -14.26 4.27
N GLN A 130 5.10 -15.28 3.88
CA GLN A 130 3.63 -15.12 3.78
C GLN A 130 2.93 -14.91 5.13
N ASN A 131 3.53 -15.43 6.19
CA ASN A 131 3.02 -15.36 7.56
C ASN A 131 4.16 -15.04 8.51
N ASN A 132 3.82 -14.45 9.65
CA ASN A 132 4.76 -14.07 10.70
C ASN A 132 5.94 -13.24 10.16
N ALA A 133 5.65 -12.33 9.24
CA ALA A 133 6.65 -11.62 8.48
C ALA A 133 6.94 -10.23 9.04
N HIS A 134 8.19 -9.81 8.87
CA HIS A 134 8.55 -8.40 8.92
C HIS A 134 8.36 -7.74 7.55
N ILE A 135 8.14 -6.43 7.56
CA ILE A 135 7.99 -5.61 6.36
C ILE A 135 9.15 -4.64 6.18
N GLY A 136 9.29 -4.10 4.98
CA GLY A 136 10.25 -3.07 4.65
C GLY A 136 9.84 -2.27 3.42
N ALA A 137 10.60 -1.22 3.12
CA ALA A 137 10.44 -0.47 1.89
C ALA A 137 10.56 -1.37 0.64
N CYS A 138 9.97 -0.93 -0.46
CA CYS A 138 9.93 -1.66 -1.73
C CYS A 138 11.28 -1.73 -2.46
N SER A 139 12.21 -0.84 -2.12
CA SER A 139 13.55 -0.79 -2.70
C SER A 139 14.58 -0.38 -1.64
N GLY A 140 15.85 -0.58 -1.94
CA GLY A 140 16.96 -0.25 -1.04
C GLY A 140 17.64 -1.45 -0.42
N THR A 141 18.72 -1.20 0.32
CA THR A 141 19.49 -2.27 0.97
C THR A 141 18.69 -2.79 2.16
N GLY A 142 18.13 -3.99 2.03
CA GLY A 142 17.30 -4.62 3.07
C GLY A 142 15.86 -4.88 2.68
N SER A 143 15.43 -4.50 1.46
CA SER A 143 14.13 -4.91 0.92
C SER A 143 14.07 -6.43 0.76
N TYR A 144 12.89 -7.00 0.98
CA TYR A 144 12.65 -8.42 0.72
C TYR A 144 12.29 -8.67 -0.74
N ASN A 145 12.29 -9.95 -1.14
CA ASN A 145 11.95 -10.39 -2.51
C ASN A 145 10.46 -10.70 -2.70
N ASN A 146 9.63 -10.46 -1.69
CA ASN A 146 8.17 -10.59 -1.81
C ASN A 146 7.53 -9.22 -1.57
N TYR A 147 6.45 -8.93 -2.28
CA TYR A 147 5.87 -7.59 -2.32
C TYR A 147 4.35 -7.65 -2.28
N VAL A 148 3.74 -6.68 -1.61
CA VAL A 148 2.33 -6.35 -1.82
C VAL A 148 2.27 -5.26 -2.87
N CYS A 149 1.57 -5.53 -3.96
CA CYS A 149 1.40 -4.65 -5.10
C CYS A 149 -0.06 -4.21 -5.15
N CYS A 150 -0.33 -2.93 -5.35
CA CYS A 150 -1.69 -2.44 -5.43
C CYS A 150 -1.88 -1.42 -6.56
N LYS A 151 -3.07 -1.39 -7.13
CA LYS A 151 -3.49 -0.39 -8.14
C LYS A 151 -4.92 0.05 -7.92
N ILE A 152 -5.27 1.17 -8.52
CA ILE A 152 -6.65 1.64 -8.61
C ILE A 152 -7.24 1.13 -9.94
N VAL A 153 -8.47 0.63 -9.90
CA VAL A 153 -9.22 0.22 -11.07
C VAL A 153 -10.58 0.90 -11.09
N GLY A 154 -11.02 1.32 -12.28
CA GLY A 154 -12.36 1.92 -12.47
C GLY A 154 -12.56 3.30 -11.86
N GLY A 155 -11.48 4.04 -11.57
CA GLY A 155 -11.55 5.47 -11.25
C GLY A 155 -11.82 6.33 -12.51
N PRO A 156 -12.14 7.63 -12.36
CA PRO A 156 -12.27 8.55 -13.49
C PRO A 156 -10.97 8.51 -14.29
N ALA A 157 -11.10 8.47 -15.62
CA ALA A 157 -9.96 8.61 -16.52
C ALA A 157 -9.25 9.94 -16.28
#